data_AF-A0A945TJS5-F1
#
_entry.id   AF-A0A945TJS5-F1
#
_cell.length_a   1.000
_cell.length_b   1.000
_cell.length_c   1.000
_cell.angle_alpha   90.00
_cell.angle_beta   90.00
_cell.angle_gamma   90.00
#
_symmetry.space_group_name_H-M   'P 1'
#
loop_
_entity.id
_entity.type
_entity.pdbx_description
1 polymer ?
#
loop_
_entity_poly.entity_id
_entity_poly.type
_entity_poly.pdbx_seq_one_letter_code
_entity_poly.pdbx_strand_id
1 'polypeptide(L)'
;EQGQTASAPRPIQQTLNTGKYHALIIGVEDYQHDSIEDLAEPLKDAQKVKQILQNTYTFDPRDVRLLSSPKRDEILDELDRLSNTLTEQDNLLIFYAGHGYWDPKNKQGYWLPSDARENRRRDWISNSTIVDYLSSIKSKHTLLISDACFSGGIFKTRSAFSETPDHDTNALYDLPSRKAMTSGTLRLVPDRSVFVEYMVKRLSNNPDKYLSSQDLFTRFRKAAANNSPIEGLVPQWGEVQRAGDEGGDFIFVRR
;
A
#
# COMPACT_ATOMS: atom_id res chain seq x y z
N GLU A 1 -12.44 53.07 -26.84
CA GLU A 1 -11.36 52.15 -26.43
C GLU A 1 -11.86 51.25 -25.33
N GLN A 2 -11.98 49.94 -25.56
CA GLN A 2 -12.10 48.95 -24.50
C GLN A 2 -11.16 47.80 -24.85
N GLY A 3 -10.10 47.69 -24.05
CA GLY A 3 -9.03 46.72 -24.24
C GLY A 3 -9.50 45.31 -23.97
N GLN A 4 -9.25 44.42 -24.95
CA GLN A 4 -9.28 42.99 -24.75
C GLN A 4 -8.06 42.59 -23.94
N THR A 5 -8.27 42.16 -22.70
CA THR A 5 -7.26 41.47 -21.90
C THR A 5 -7.06 40.08 -22.50
N ALA A 6 -5.97 39.90 -23.23
CA ALA A 6 -5.50 38.57 -23.63
C ALA A 6 -5.17 37.77 -22.36
N SER A 7 -5.91 36.68 -22.13
CA SER A 7 -5.56 35.73 -21.09
C SER A 7 -4.24 35.04 -21.47
N ALA A 8 -3.27 35.06 -20.56
CA ALA A 8 -2.02 34.33 -20.73
C ALA A 8 -2.32 32.83 -20.92
N PRO A 9 -1.61 32.12 -21.82
CA PRO A 9 -1.79 30.68 -21.99
C PRO A 9 -1.50 29.98 -20.66
N ARG A 10 -2.44 29.14 -20.21
CA ARG A 10 -2.23 28.27 -19.05
C ARG A 10 -1.00 27.39 -19.35
N PRO A 11 -0.08 27.20 -18.39
CA PRO A 11 1.04 26.27 -18.59
C PRO A 11 0.46 24.92 -18.98
N ILE A 12 0.96 24.37 -20.08
CA ILE A 12 0.62 23.02 -20.54
C ILE A 12 1.01 22.08 -19.40
N GLN A 13 0.04 21.51 -18.69
CA GLN A 13 0.29 20.43 -17.75
C GLN A 13 0.87 19.27 -18.57
N GLN A 14 2.19 19.09 -18.49
CA GLN A 14 2.86 17.95 -19.11
C GLN A 14 2.19 16.67 -18.59
N THR A 15 1.69 15.85 -19.49
CA THR A 15 1.10 14.56 -19.12
C THR A 15 2.21 13.65 -18.62
N LEU A 16 2.09 13.14 -17.40
CA LEU A 16 3.05 12.22 -16.82
C LEU A 16 3.09 10.94 -17.67
N ASN A 17 4.24 10.65 -18.28
CA ASN A 17 4.43 9.42 -19.02
C ASN A 17 4.75 8.29 -18.05
N THR A 18 3.76 7.45 -17.77
CA THR A 18 3.86 6.37 -16.79
C THR A 18 3.89 5.02 -17.50
N GLY A 19 4.62 4.05 -16.93
CA GLY A 19 4.54 2.67 -17.38
C GLY A 19 3.29 1.96 -16.86
N LYS A 20 3.29 0.61 -16.90
CA LYS A 20 2.10 -0.16 -16.51
C LYS A 20 1.89 -0.14 -15.01
N TYR A 21 0.64 -0.32 -14.60
CA TYR A 21 0.24 -0.41 -13.21
C TYR A 21 -0.25 -1.81 -12.89
N HIS A 22 0.47 -2.48 -12.00
CA HIS A 22 0.18 -3.83 -11.51
C HIS A 22 -0.28 -3.76 -10.05
N ALA A 23 -1.18 -4.67 -9.67
CA ALA A 23 -1.56 -4.81 -8.27
C ALA A 23 -1.65 -6.27 -7.84
N LEU A 24 -1.10 -6.57 -6.66
CA LEU A 24 -1.35 -7.78 -5.91
C LEU A 24 -2.16 -7.42 -4.68
N ILE A 25 -3.38 -7.94 -4.61
CA ILE A 25 -4.34 -7.63 -3.56
C ILE A 25 -4.62 -8.93 -2.80
N ILE A 26 -4.38 -8.94 -1.51
CA ILE A 26 -4.46 -10.11 -0.65
C ILE A 26 -5.43 -9.78 0.48
N GLY A 27 -6.51 -10.56 0.58
CA GLY A 27 -7.40 -10.55 1.73
C GLY A 27 -7.40 -11.94 2.36
N VAL A 28 -7.12 -12.05 3.66
CA VAL A 28 -7.16 -13.31 4.40
C VAL A 28 -8.29 -13.24 5.43
N GLU A 29 -9.35 -13.98 5.16
CA GLU A 29 -10.57 -14.00 5.96
C GLU A 29 -10.75 -15.34 6.67
N ASP A 30 -10.61 -16.44 5.90
CA ASP A 30 -10.78 -17.81 6.38
C ASP A 30 -9.41 -18.43 6.72
N TYR A 31 -9.27 -18.95 7.94
CA TYR A 31 -8.10 -19.67 8.41
C TYR A 31 -8.41 -21.15 8.59
N GLN A 32 -7.50 -22.01 8.10
CA GLN A 32 -7.69 -23.47 8.09
C GLN A 32 -7.60 -24.10 9.48
N HIS A 33 -7.13 -23.34 10.47
CA HIS A 33 -6.84 -23.83 11.80
C HIS A 33 -7.53 -22.97 12.85
N ASP A 34 -8.38 -23.60 13.67
CA ASP A 34 -9.13 -23.00 14.78
C ASP A 34 -8.28 -22.22 15.80
N SER A 35 -6.95 -22.36 15.75
CA SER A 35 -6.00 -21.58 16.53
C SER A 35 -5.92 -20.10 16.11
N ILE A 36 -6.48 -19.74 14.97
CA ILE A 36 -6.59 -18.38 14.46
C ILE A 36 -8.06 -18.16 14.10
N GLU A 37 -8.69 -17.16 14.68
CA GLU A 37 -10.09 -16.83 14.40
C GLU A 37 -10.23 -16.22 12.99
N ASP A 38 -11.31 -16.59 12.31
CA ASP A 38 -11.70 -15.98 11.04
C ASP A 38 -12.04 -14.50 11.22
N LEU A 39 -11.87 -13.74 10.14
CA LEU A 39 -12.29 -12.34 10.03
C LEU A 39 -13.55 -12.24 9.14
N ALA A 40 -14.10 -11.04 8.97
CA ALA A 40 -15.33 -10.86 8.16
C ALA A 40 -15.25 -9.78 7.06
N GLU A 41 -14.23 -8.91 7.08
CA GLU A 41 -14.09 -7.80 6.13
C GLU A 41 -12.85 -7.85 5.21
N PRO A 42 -11.74 -8.57 5.48
CA PRO A 42 -10.54 -8.52 4.62
C PRO A 42 -10.80 -8.77 3.14
N LEU A 43 -11.64 -9.76 2.77
CA LEU A 43 -11.95 -10.00 1.35
C LEU A 43 -12.80 -8.91 0.75
N LYS A 44 -13.76 -8.39 1.51
CA LYS A 44 -14.63 -7.30 1.09
C LYS A 44 -13.82 -6.01 0.87
N ASP A 45 -12.85 -5.74 1.72
CA ASP A 45 -11.93 -4.62 1.58
C ASP A 45 -10.96 -4.79 0.40
N ALA A 46 -10.38 -5.97 0.24
CA ALA A 46 -9.57 -6.31 -0.93
C ALA A 46 -10.35 -6.12 -2.25
N GLN A 47 -11.61 -6.57 -2.30
CA GLN A 47 -12.50 -6.37 -3.46
C GLN A 47 -12.80 -4.90 -3.73
N LYS A 48 -13.05 -4.08 -2.70
CA LYS A 48 -13.25 -2.63 -2.86
C LYS A 48 -12.00 -1.97 -3.45
N VAL A 49 -10.82 -2.28 -2.92
CA VAL A 49 -9.54 -1.75 -3.43
C VAL A 49 -9.38 -2.14 -4.90
N LYS A 50 -9.57 -3.42 -5.25
CA LYS A 50 -9.52 -3.90 -6.64
C LYS A 50 -10.42 -3.09 -7.56
N GLN A 51 -11.68 -2.91 -7.18
CA GLN A 51 -12.67 -2.18 -7.97
C GLN A 51 -12.26 -0.72 -8.16
N ILE A 52 -11.77 -0.05 -7.12
CA ILE A 52 -11.32 1.35 -7.20
C ILE A 52 -10.13 1.49 -8.14
N LEU A 53 -9.12 0.62 -8.01
CA LEU A 53 -7.96 0.65 -8.91
C LEU A 53 -8.37 0.44 -10.37
N GLN A 54 -9.29 -0.49 -10.62
CA GLN A 54 -9.74 -0.83 -11.98
C GLN A 54 -10.78 0.13 -12.57
N ASN A 55 -11.53 0.89 -11.76
CA ASN A 55 -12.60 1.75 -12.26
C ASN A 55 -12.23 3.24 -12.22
N THR A 56 -11.41 3.65 -11.25
CA THR A 56 -11.05 5.05 -11.03
C THR A 56 -9.64 5.38 -11.54
N TYR A 57 -8.73 4.41 -11.52
CA TYR A 57 -7.31 4.60 -11.84
C TYR A 57 -6.88 3.77 -13.05
N THR A 58 -5.67 4.02 -13.57
CA THR A 58 -5.16 3.44 -14.83
C THR A 58 -4.77 1.96 -14.77
N PHE A 59 -5.10 1.22 -13.72
CA PHE A 59 -4.76 -0.21 -13.60
C PHE A 59 -5.58 -1.05 -14.60
N ASP A 60 -4.90 -1.78 -15.48
CA ASP A 60 -5.56 -2.72 -16.40
C ASP A 60 -6.07 -3.93 -15.60
N PRO A 61 -7.32 -4.39 -15.80
CA PRO A 61 -7.83 -5.56 -15.09
C PRO A 61 -6.99 -6.84 -15.21
N ARG A 62 -6.21 -6.99 -16.29
CA ARG A 62 -5.29 -8.12 -16.52
C ARG A 62 -4.06 -8.08 -15.63
N ASP A 63 -3.69 -6.90 -15.15
CA ASP A 63 -2.50 -6.64 -14.34
C ASP A 63 -2.83 -6.55 -12.83
N VAL A 64 -4.10 -6.80 -12.45
CA VAL A 64 -4.58 -6.78 -11.06
C VAL A 64 -4.98 -8.19 -10.61
N ARG A 65 -4.18 -8.76 -9.70
CA ARG A 65 -4.42 -10.07 -9.09
C ARG A 65 -5.05 -9.90 -7.70
N LEU A 66 -6.10 -10.67 -7.44
CA LEU A 66 -6.70 -10.83 -6.11
C LEU A 66 -6.46 -12.26 -5.63
N LEU A 67 -5.91 -12.40 -4.43
CA LEU A 67 -5.80 -13.67 -3.72
C LEU A 67 -6.77 -13.65 -2.53
N SER A 68 -7.66 -14.65 -2.47
CA SER A 68 -8.69 -14.76 -1.44
C SER A 68 -8.34 -15.88 -0.47
N SER A 69 -8.11 -15.54 0.80
CA SER A 69 -7.65 -16.46 1.84
C SER A 69 -6.49 -17.38 1.38
N PRO A 70 -5.44 -16.83 0.73
CA PRO A 70 -4.35 -17.66 0.19
C PRO A 70 -3.50 -18.27 1.29
N LYS A 71 -2.94 -19.43 0.98
CA LYS A 71 -1.88 -20.07 1.74
C LYS A 71 -0.57 -19.33 1.60
N ARG A 72 0.38 -19.67 2.47
CA ARG A 72 1.72 -19.09 2.47
C ARG A 72 2.44 -19.26 1.13
N ASP A 73 2.40 -20.44 0.55
CA ASP A 73 3.05 -20.73 -0.74
C ASP A 73 2.44 -19.91 -1.88
N GLU A 74 1.11 -19.80 -1.94
CA GLU A 74 0.40 -19.00 -2.96
C GLU A 74 0.79 -17.52 -2.93
N ILE A 75 1.00 -16.94 -1.75
CA ILE A 75 1.48 -15.54 -1.62
C ILE A 75 2.92 -15.43 -2.15
N LEU A 76 3.80 -16.37 -1.79
CA LEU A 76 5.21 -16.33 -2.17
C LEU A 76 5.40 -16.60 -3.67
N ASP A 77 4.65 -17.53 -4.25
CA ASP A 77 4.66 -17.83 -5.68
C ASP A 77 4.27 -16.60 -6.51
N GLU A 78 3.30 -15.82 -6.03
CA GLU A 78 2.86 -14.60 -6.71
C GLU A 78 3.89 -13.46 -6.56
N LEU A 79 4.57 -13.36 -5.42
CA LEU A 79 5.70 -12.44 -5.24
C LEU A 79 6.90 -12.82 -6.12
N ASP A 80 7.22 -14.12 -6.23
CA ASP A 80 8.21 -14.64 -7.17
C ASP A 80 7.84 -14.32 -8.61
N ARG A 81 6.58 -14.52 -8.99
CA ARG A 81 6.07 -14.17 -10.33
C ARG A 81 6.28 -12.69 -10.63
N LEU A 82 5.94 -11.80 -9.70
CA LEU A 82 6.14 -10.35 -9.86
C LEU A 82 7.61 -9.98 -10.01
N SER A 83 8.49 -10.56 -9.18
CA SER A 83 9.94 -10.35 -9.26
C SER A 83 10.53 -10.75 -10.61
N ASN A 84 9.99 -11.82 -11.22
CA ASN A 84 10.43 -12.32 -12.52
C ASN A 84 9.82 -11.59 -13.74
N THR A 85 8.71 -10.84 -13.56
CA THR A 85 7.94 -10.30 -14.69
C THR A 85 7.94 -8.78 -14.78
N LEU A 86 8.06 -8.06 -13.66
CA LEU A 86 8.05 -6.60 -13.67
C LEU A 86 9.40 -6.02 -14.09
N THR A 87 9.33 -4.84 -14.71
CA THR A 87 10.47 -4.09 -15.23
C THR A 87 10.56 -2.72 -14.56
N GLU A 88 11.70 -2.03 -14.75
CA GLU A 88 11.98 -0.68 -14.22
C GLU A 88 11.03 0.42 -14.74
N GLN A 89 10.15 0.10 -15.67
CA GLN A 89 9.11 1.02 -16.14
C GLN A 89 7.77 0.82 -15.41
N ASP A 90 7.57 -0.34 -14.77
CA ASP A 90 6.29 -0.71 -14.19
C ASP A 90 6.10 -0.17 -12.78
N ASN A 91 4.85 -0.08 -12.33
CA ASN A 91 4.44 0.38 -11.02
C ASN A 91 3.67 -0.74 -10.32
N LEU A 92 4.02 -1.05 -9.07
CA LEU A 92 3.41 -2.13 -8.31
C LEU A 92 2.73 -1.59 -7.05
N LEU A 93 1.47 -1.97 -6.84
CA LEU A 93 0.78 -1.85 -5.57
C LEU A 93 0.59 -3.24 -4.95
N ILE A 94 1.01 -3.43 -3.70
CA ILE A 94 0.67 -4.61 -2.91
C ILE A 94 -0.29 -4.18 -1.81
N PHE A 95 -1.45 -4.80 -1.71
CA PHE A 95 -2.40 -4.60 -0.62
C PHE A 95 -2.53 -5.90 0.16
N TYR A 96 -2.42 -5.82 1.49
CA TYR A 96 -2.66 -6.94 2.40
C TYR A 96 -3.64 -6.53 3.50
N ALA A 97 -4.68 -7.33 3.71
CA ALA A 97 -5.57 -7.27 4.86
C ALA A 97 -5.76 -8.67 5.43
N GLY A 98 -5.63 -8.81 6.75
CA GLY A 98 -5.71 -10.08 7.45
C GLY A 98 -4.99 -10.00 8.79
N HIS A 99 -4.85 -11.14 9.47
CA HIS A 99 -4.13 -11.19 10.73
C HIS A 99 -2.65 -10.90 10.52
N GLY A 100 -2.06 -10.31 11.56
CA GLY A 100 -0.62 -10.16 11.69
C GLY A 100 -0.19 -10.39 13.12
N TYR A 101 1.06 -10.79 13.28
CA TYR A 101 1.65 -11.04 14.60
C TYR A 101 2.88 -10.17 14.80
N TRP A 102 2.96 -9.49 15.93
CA TRP A 102 4.17 -8.77 16.35
C TRP A 102 4.93 -9.60 17.37
N ASP A 103 6.17 -9.98 17.03
CA ASP A 103 7.10 -10.59 17.97
C ASP A 103 7.93 -9.50 18.66
N PRO A 104 7.63 -9.14 19.94
CA PRO A 104 8.36 -8.09 20.64
C PRO A 104 9.80 -8.48 20.98
N LYS A 105 10.11 -9.78 21.05
CA LYS A 105 11.47 -10.25 21.38
C LYS A 105 12.43 -9.99 20.23
N ASN A 106 11.99 -10.32 19.02
CA ASN A 106 12.79 -10.14 17.81
C ASN A 106 12.51 -8.83 17.08
N LYS A 107 11.56 -8.02 17.57
CA LYS A 107 11.08 -6.79 16.94
C LYS A 107 10.71 -7.02 15.47
N GLN A 108 9.95 -8.08 15.22
CA GLN A 108 9.61 -8.56 13.88
C GLN A 108 8.10 -8.72 13.75
N GLY A 109 7.51 -8.11 12.72
CA GLY A 109 6.13 -8.35 12.32
C GLY A 109 6.01 -9.49 11.31
N TYR A 110 4.85 -10.13 11.29
CA TYR A 110 4.52 -11.24 10.41
C TYR A 110 3.11 -11.06 9.85
N TRP A 111 2.92 -11.44 8.59
CA TRP A 111 1.63 -11.73 7.98
C TRP A 111 1.26 -13.19 8.25
N LEU A 112 -0.02 -13.45 8.50
CA LEU A 112 -0.57 -14.78 8.72
C LEU A 112 -1.43 -15.19 7.51
N PRO A 113 -0.93 -16.07 6.63
CA PRO A 113 -1.72 -16.67 5.55
C PRO A 113 -2.81 -17.62 6.08
N SER A 114 -3.69 -18.12 5.21
CA SER A 114 -4.82 -18.97 5.64
C SER A 114 -4.42 -20.30 6.25
N ASP A 115 -3.23 -20.82 5.94
CA ASP A 115 -2.66 -22.04 6.54
C ASP A 115 -1.77 -21.76 7.76
N ALA A 116 -1.76 -20.53 8.26
CA ALA A 116 -1.04 -20.18 9.48
C ALA A 116 -1.57 -20.96 10.68
N ARG A 117 -0.65 -21.36 11.56
CA ARG A 117 -0.98 -21.92 12.87
C ARG A 117 -0.44 -21.04 13.96
N GLU A 118 -1.17 -20.94 15.07
CA GLU A 118 -0.67 -20.28 16.25
C GLU A 118 0.65 -20.95 16.71
N ASN A 119 1.64 -20.14 17.11
CA ASN A 119 2.95 -20.60 17.55
C ASN A 119 3.78 -21.39 16.51
N ARG A 120 3.49 -21.29 15.21
CA ARG A 120 4.27 -21.95 14.13
C ARG A 120 4.78 -20.94 13.09
N ARG A 121 5.86 -20.24 13.43
CA ARG A 121 6.49 -19.20 12.57
C ARG A 121 6.83 -19.64 11.14
N ARG A 122 7.06 -20.94 10.91
CA ARG A 122 7.28 -21.49 9.56
C ARG A 122 6.12 -21.18 8.62
N ASP A 123 4.90 -21.15 9.15
CA ASP A 123 3.67 -20.96 8.40
C ASP A 123 3.32 -19.47 8.24
N TRP A 124 4.17 -18.57 8.76
CA TRP A 124 3.97 -17.12 8.68
C TRP A 124 4.93 -16.51 7.65
N ILE A 125 4.67 -15.28 7.24
CA ILE A 125 5.57 -14.51 6.36
C ILE A 125 6.11 -13.33 7.15
N SER A 126 7.42 -13.28 7.40
CA SER A 126 8.00 -12.15 8.12
C SER A 126 8.04 -10.91 7.23
N ASN A 127 7.89 -9.74 7.85
CA ASN A 127 8.08 -8.48 7.13
C ASN A 127 9.49 -8.36 6.52
N SER A 128 10.51 -9.05 7.07
CA SER A 128 11.83 -9.11 6.44
C SER A 128 11.78 -9.84 5.09
N THR A 129 11.06 -10.96 4.99
CA THR A 129 10.83 -11.65 3.72
C THR A 129 10.09 -10.73 2.73
N ILE A 130 9.07 -10.00 3.20
CA ILE A 130 8.38 -9.02 2.35
C ILE A 130 9.36 -7.95 1.85
N VAL A 131 10.17 -7.35 2.73
CA VAL A 131 11.19 -6.35 2.36
C VAL A 131 12.17 -6.91 1.32
N ASP A 132 12.64 -8.15 1.49
CA ASP A 132 13.54 -8.80 0.54
C ASP A 132 12.86 -8.92 -0.84
N TYR A 133 11.58 -9.29 -0.89
CA TYR A 133 10.81 -9.28 -2.14
C TYR A 133 10.69 -7.89 -2.75
N LEU A 134 10.29 -6.88 -1.96
CA LEU A 134 10.17 -5.49 -2.44
C LEU A 134 11.50 -4.96 -3.01
N SER A 135 12.63 -5.40 -2.45
CA SER A 135 13.97 -5.06 -2.93
C SER A 135 14.34 -5.75 -4.25
N SER A 136 13.82 -6.96 -4.46
CA SER A 136 14.10 -7.77 -5.66
C SER A 136 13.24 -7.38 -6.87
N ILE A 137 12.04 -6.85 -6.62
CA ILE A 137 11.09 -6.49 -7.67
C ILE A 137 11.57 -5.20 -8.35
N LYS A 138 11.76 -5.30 -9.67
CA LYS A 138 12.38 -4.25 -10.49
C LYS A 138 11.50 -3.04 -10.80
N SER A 139 10.23 -3.00 -10.38
CA SER A 139 9.31 -1.89 -10.66
C SER A 139 9.93 -0.52 -10.33
N LYS A 140 9.58 0.51 -11.10
CA LYS A 140 9.96 1.90 -10.81
C LYS A 140 9.49 2.30 -9.43
N HIS A 141 8.21 2.06 -9.17
CA HIS A 141 7.56 2.39 -7.90
C HIS A 141 6.89 1.15 -7.33
N THR A 142 7.10 0.89 -6.05
CA THR A 142 6.40 -0.11 -5.27
C THR A 142 5.76 0.53 -4.06
N LEU A 143 4.43 0.38 -3.95
CA LEU A 143 3.67 0.81 -2.79
C LEU A 143 3.09 -0.41 -2.08
N LEU A 144 3.47 -0.61 -0.83
CA LEU A 144 2.86 -1.60 0.05
C LEU A 144 1.81 -0.93 0.95
N ILE A 145 0.60 -1.46 0.98
CA ILE A 145 -0.48 -1.05 1.87
C ILE A 145 -0.82 -2.26 2.73
N SER A 146 -0.49 -2.22 4.02
CA SER A 146 -0.66 -3.36 4.92
C SER A 146 -1.57 -3.01 6.09
N ASP A 147 -2.77 -3.56 6.07
CA ASP A 147 -3.71 -3.58 7.19
C ASP A 147 -3.45 -4.78 8.11
N ALA A 148 -2.20 -4.86 8.55
CA ALA A 148 -1.66 -5.81 9.49
C ALA A 148 -0.37 -5.22 10.08
N CYS A 149 0.18 -5.86 11.11
CA CYS A 149 1.41 -5.42 11.79
C CYS A 149 2.61 -5.31 10.82
N PHE A 150 2.76 -4.16 10.16
CA PHE A 150 3.86 -3.80 9.28
C PHE A 150 4.61 -2.58 9.83
N SER A 151 4.79 -2.55 11.15
CA SER A 151 5.51 -1.51 11.88
C SER A 151 6.50 -2.15 12.84
N GLY A 152 7.60 -1.43 13.11
CA GLY A 152 8.74 -1.92 13.90
C GLY A 152 10.02 -2.02 13.07
N GLY A 153 10.84 -0.97 13.10
CA GLY A 153 12.21 -0.96 12.54
C GLY A 153 12.36 -0.90 11.02
N ILE A 154 11.28 -1.07 10.24
CA ILE A 154 11.34 -1.14 8.77
C ILE A 154 11.21 0.24 8.11
N PHE A 155 10.44 1.15 8.69
CA PHE A 155 10.36 2.51 8.18
C PHE A 155 11.60 3.31 8.57
N LYS A 156 12.16 4.08 7.64
CA LYS A 156 13.08 5.18 8.01
C LYS A 156 12.21 6.29 8.58
N THR A 157 12.21 6.46 9.90
CA THR A 157 11.57 7.62 10.54
C THR A 157 12.40 8.87 10.25
N ARG A 158 12.25 9.43 9.04
CA ARG A 158 12.23 10.89 8.93
C ARG A 158 10.83 11.33 9.32
N SER A 159 10.74 12.33 10.19
CA SER A 159 9.48 12.93 10.62
C SER A 159 8.59 13.10 9.40
N ALA A 160 7.40 12.48 9.38
CA ALA A 160 6.39 12.66 8.33
C ALA A 160 5.83 14.11 8.26
N PHE A 161 6.59 15.08 8.77
CA PHE A 161 6.24 16.43 9.10
C PHE A 161 7.36 17.44 8.80
N SER A 162 8.50 17.02 8.21
CA SER A 162 9.47 17.98 7.70
C SER A 162 9.28 18.17 6.20
N GLU A 163 8.71 19.33 5.89
CA GLU A 163 8.74 20.06 4.62
C GLU A 163 7.73 19.64 3.56
N THR A 164 7.22 20.68 2.89
CA THR A 164 6.15 20.72 1.90
C THR A 164 6.17 19.51 0.96
N PRO A 165 5.01 18.90 0.63
CA PRO A 165 4.94 17.90 -0.44
C PRO A 165 5.63 18.50 -1.66
N ASP A 166 6.61 17.80 -2.21
CA ASP A 166 7.22 18.23 -3.46
C ASP A 166 6.11 18.14 -4.52
N HIS A 167 5.53 19.28 -4.88
CA HIS A 167 4.36 19.32 -5.77
C HIS A 167 4.73 18.97 -7.22
N ASP A 168 6.02 18.85 -7.53
CA ASP A 168 6.46 18.38 -8.83
C ASP A 168 6.29 16.86 -8.93
N THR A 169 5.12 16.47 -9.42
CA THR A 169 4.78 15.07 -9.67
C THR A 169 5.76 14.40 -10.65
N ASN A 170 6.34 15.14 -11.59
CA ASN A 170 7.33 14.56 -12.52
C ASN A 170 8.61 14.21 -11.77
N ALA A 171 9.11 15.13 -10.94
CA ALA A 171 10.30 14.88 -10.12
C ALA A 171 10.11 13.69 -9.17
N LEU A 172 8.93 13.58 -8.53
CA LEU A 172 8.59 12.43 -7.67
C LEU A 172 8.50 11.11 -8.45
N TYR A 173 8.02 11.15 -9.69
CA TYR A 173 7.89 9.95 -10.52
C TYR A 173 9.22 9.53 -11.16
N ASP A 174 10.18 10.45 -11.34
CA ASP A 174 11.43 10.14 -12.03
C ASP A 174 12.35 9.24 -11.23
N LEU A 175 12.31 9.33 -9.90
CA LEU A 175 13.15 8.54 -9.00
C LEU A 175 12.44 7.25 -8.55
N PRO A 176 13.11 6.09 -8.55
CA PRO A 176 12.53 4.86 -8.03
C PRO A 176 12.06 4.99 -6.57
N SER A 177 10.97 4.30 -6.21
CA SER A 177 10.41 4.38 -4.85
C SER A 177 9.93 3.04 -4.29
N ARG A 178 10.12 2.85 -2.99
CA ARG A 178 9.61 1.73 -2.18
C ARG A 178 8.98 2.33 -0.94
N LYS A 179 7.70 2.65 -1.06
CA LYS A 179 6.90 3.21 0.04
C LYS A 179 6.02 2.15 0.65
N ALA A 180 5.70 2.32 1.93
CA ALA A 180 4.64 1.55 2.56
C ALA A 180 3.75 2.45 3.41
N MET A 181 2.48 2.05 3.57
CA MET A 181 1.57 2.57 4.58
C MET A 181 0.91 1.42 5.34
N THR A 182 0.68 1.63 6.63
CA THR A 182 0.12 0.61 7.53
C THR A 182 -0.83 1.24 8.54
N SER A 183 -1.80 0.44 9.01
CA SER A 183 -2.70 0.81 10.10
C SER A 183 -1.98 1.08 11.43
N GLY A 184 -0.76 0.57 11.61
CA GLY A 184 0.07 0.85 12.79
C GLY A 184 -0.29 0.03 14.04
N THR A 185 -1.03 -1.07 13.85
CA THR A 185 -1.45 -1.96 14.94
C THR A 185 -0.26 -2.76 15.49
N LEU A 186 -0.09 -2.78 16.82
CA LEU A 186 0.79 -3.72 17.56
C LEU A 186 -0.02 -4.85 18.23
N ARG A 187 -1.34 -4.88 18.00
CA ARG A 187 -2.34 -5.79 18.57
C ARG A 187 -3.37 -6.13 17.48
N LEU A 188 -4.29 -7.08 17.73
CA LEU A 188 -5.32 -7.47 16.76
C LEU A 188 -6.03 -6.24 16.15
N VAL A 189 -6.18 -6.25 14.83
CA VAL A 189 -7.01 -5.29 14.10
C VAL A 189 -8.47 -5.68 14.36
N PRO A 190 -9.37 -4.75 14.72
CA PRO A 190 -10.80 -5.05 14.77
C PRO A 190 -11.28 -5.44 13.38
N ASP A 191 -12.30 -6.32 13.29
CA ASP A 191 -12.83 -6.84 12.02
C ASP A 191 -13.03 -5.77 10.96
N ARG A 192 -13.50 -4.59 11.35
CA ARG A 192 -13.59 -3.41 10.47
C ARG A 192 -12.39 -2.49 10.66
N SER A 193 -11.55 -2.41 9.63
CA SER A 193 -10.40 -1.50 9.63
C SER A 193 -10.78 -0.07 9.28
N VAL A 194 -10.69 0.82 10.27
CA VAL A 194 -10.84 2.28 10.09
C VAL A 194 -9.75 2.83 9.15
N PHE A 195 -8.56 2.22 9.15
CA PHE A 195 -7.48 2.59 8.23
C PHE A 195 -7.91 2.36 6.78
N VAL A 196 -8.36 1.14 6.45
CA VAL A 196 -8.79 0.79 5.10
C VAL A 196 -10.03 1.59 4.69
N GLU A 197 -10.99 1.75 5.60
CA GLU A 197 -12.21 2.53 5.34
C GLU A 197 -11.90 3.95 4.87
N TYR A 198 -11.08 4.69 5.62
CA TYR A 198 -10.77 6.07 5.27
C TYR A 198 -9.84 6.16 4.06
N MET A 199 -8.92 5.22 3.87
CA MET A 199 -8.10 5.13 2.66
C MET A 199 -8.98 4.94 1.41
N VAL A 200 -9.85 3.93 1.42
CA VAL A 200 -10.83 3.65 0.36
C VAL A 200 -11.69 4.88 0.09
N LYS A 201 -12.19 5.54 1.13
CA LYS A 201 -12.97 6.78 0.99
C LYS A 201 -12.18 7.89 0.28
N ARG A 202 -10.88 8.03 0.52
CA ARG A 202 -10.05 9.05 -0.13
C ARG A 202 -9.66 8.69 -1.56
N LEU A 203 -9.38 7.43 -1.84
CA LEU A 203 -9.14 6.96 -3.21
C LEU A 203 -10.39 7.15 -4.08
N SER A 204 -11.56 6.71 -3.61
CA SER A 204 -12.81 6.81 -4.38
C SER A 204 -13.23 8.25 -4.69
N ASN A 205 -12.98 9.17 -3.77
CA ASN A 205 -13.37 10.58 -3.90
C ASN A 205 -12.21 11.49 -4.32
N ASN A 206 -11.15 10.93 -4.92
CA ASN A 206 -9.98 11.69 -5.33
C ASN A 206 -10.31 12.64 -6.50
N PRO A 207 -10.16 13.97 -6.34
CA PRO A 207 -10.38 14.92 -7.42
C PRO A 207 -9.19 15.02 -8.39
N ASP A 208 -7.99 14.63 -7.95
CA ASP A 208 -6.75 14.95 -8.67
C ASP A 208 -6.43 13.92 -9.76
N LYS A 209 -5.86 14.40 -10.88
CA LYS A 209 -5.38 13.52 -11.95
C LYS A 209 -4.21 12.65 -11.49
N TYR A 210 -3.32 13.23 -10.70
CA TYR A 210 -2.16 12.58 -10.11
C TYR A 210 -2.25 12.70 -8.59
N LEU A 211 -2.16 11.58 -7.90
CA LEU A 211 -2.21 11.51 -6.44
C LEU A 211 -1.02 10.70 -5.96
N SER A 212 -0.09 11.32 -5.24
CA SER A 212 1.03 10.62 -4.63
C SER A 212 0.58 9.77 -3.44
N SER A 213 1.35 8.74 -3.08
CA SER A 213 1.01 7.91 -1.92
C SER A 213 1.11 8.70 -0.61
N GLN A 214 2.02 9.68 -0.53
CA GLN A 214 2.12 10.62 0.57
C GLN A 214 0.87 11.51 0.70
N ASP A 215 0.37 12.05 -0.42
CA ASP A 215 -0.82 12.90 -0.43
C ASP A 215 -2.06 12.11 -0.04
N LEU A 216 -2.21 10.89 -0.58
CA LEU A 216 -3.27 9.97 -0.18
C LEU A 216 -3.24 9.78 1.33
N PHE A 217 -2.09 9.39 1.87
CA PHE A 217 -1.93 9.11 3.29
C PHE A 217 -2.26 10.33 4.16
N THR A 218 -1.75 11.51 3.77
CA THR A 218 -2.01 12.77 4.48
C THR A 218 -3.50 13.09 4.57
N ARG A 219 -4.27 12.81 3.50
CA ARG A 219 -5.72 13.10 3.43
C ARG A 219 -6.58 12.24 4.36
N PHE A 220 -6.08 11.07 4.77
CA PHE A 220 -6.87 10.14 5.58
C PHE A 220 -6.31 9.90 6.98
N ARG A 221 -5.00 10.04 7.21
CA ARG A 221 -4.35 9.68 8.48
C ARG A 221 -5.04 10.27 9.71
N LYS A 222 -5.33 11.58 9.71
CA LYS A 222 -5.96 12.24 10.86
C LYS A 222 -7.38 11.71 11.11
N ALA A 223 -8.14 11.47 10.03
CA ALA A 223 -9.48 10.91 10.15
C ALA A 223 -9.44 9.47 10.66
N ALA A 224 -8.51 8.65 10.15
CA ALA A 224 -8.34 7.28 10.61
C ALA A 224 -7.92 7.20 12.08
N ALA A 225 -6.94 8.00 12.51
CA ALA A 225 -6.50 8.05 13.90
C ALA A 225 -7.62 8.53 14.84
N ASN A 226 -8.37 9.57 14.45
CA ASN A 226 -9.44 10.13 15.30
C ASN A 226 -10.67 9.24 15.44
N ASN A 227 -10.90 8.32 14.50
CA ASN A 227 -12.08 7.43 14.50
C ASN A 227 -11.71 5.97 14.82
N SER A 228 -10.45 5.70 15.15
CA SER A 228 -9.99 4.37 15.57
C SER A 228 -10.60 4.03 16.94
N PRO A 229 -11.21 2.85 17.12
CA PRO A 229 -11.63 2.37 18.43
C PRO A 229 -10.43 1.97 19.32
N ILE A 230 -9.25 1.80 18.72
CA ILE A 230 -8.00 1.51 19.43
C ILE A 230 -7.30 2.82 19.77
N GLU A 231 -7.17 3.09 21.07
CA GLU A 231 -6.44 4.25 21.58
C GLU A 231 -4.94 4.18 21.22
N GLY A 232 -4.39 5.32 20.77
CA GLY A 232 -2.98 5.42 20.40
C GLY A 232 -2.59 4.78 19.06
N LEU A 233 -3.57 4.24 18.31
CA LEU A 233 -3.34 3.74 16.95
C LEU A 233 -3.11 4.91 16.00
N VAL A 234 -1.90 4.98 15.44
CA VAL A 234 -1.52 5.99 14.46
C VAL A 234 -1.04 5.29 13.21
N PRO A 235 -1.77 5.40 12.09
CA PRO A 235 -1.29 4.90 10.81
C PRO A 235 0.08 5.48 10.48
N GLN A 236 0.89 4.70 9.77
CA GLN A 236 2.24 5.09 9.38
C GLN A 236 2.38 5.06 7.86
N TRP A 237 3.25 5.93 7.35
CA TRP A 237 3.70 5.93 5.95
C TRP A 237 5.19 6.27 5.93
N GLY A 238 5.91 5.70 4.98
CA GLY A 238 7.29 6.08 4.73
C GLY A 238 8.03 5.14 3.79
N GLU A 239 9.33 5.34 3.71
CA GLU A 239 10.27 4.52 2.95
C GLU A 239 10.45 3.14 3.61
N VAL A 240 10.38 2.09 2.80
CA VAL A 240 10.78 0.75 3.21
C VAL A 240 12.30 0.68 3.19
N GLN A 241 12.92 0.59 4.37
CA GLN A 241 14.37 0.51 4.46
C GLN A 241 14.91 -0.73 3.74
N ARG A 242 16.10 -0.59 3.15
CA ARG A 242 16.82 -1.65 2.43
C ARG A 242 16.10 -2.20 1.19
N ALA A 243 15.07 -1.52 0.69
CA ALA A 243 14.32 -1.95 -0.48
C ALA A 243 14.66 -1.19 -1.78
N GLY A 244 15.62 -0.25 -1.76
CA GLY A 244 16.04 0.50 -2.95
C GLY A 244 15.18 1.73 -3.27
N ASP A 245 14.67 2.42 -2.24
CA ASP A 245 14.00 3.71 -2.42
C ASP A 245 15.03 4.82 -2.69
N GLU A 246 14.80 5.64 -3.71
CA GLU A 246 15.68 6.74 -4.12
C GLU A 246 15.05 8.13 -3.93
N GLY A 247 13.91 8.21 -3.23
CA GLY A 247 13.24 9.47 -2.90
C GLY A 247 12.04 9.82 -3.77
N GLY A 248 11.68 9.01 -4.77
CA GLY A 248 10.43 9.21 -5.51
C GLY A 248 9.18 8.80 -4.75
N ASP A 249 8.02 8.80 -5.41
CA ASP A 249 6.75 8.34 -4.84
C ASP A 249 5.90 7.57 -5.85
N PHE A 250 5.09 6.64 -5.35
CA PHE A 250 4.06 5.98 -6.14
C PHE A 250 2.95 6.98 -6.46
N ILE A 251 2.71 7.21 -7.75
CA ILE A 251 1.67 8.14 -8.22
C ILE A 251 0.48 7.34 -8.75
N PHE A 252 -0.67 7.48 -8.11
CA PHE A 252 -1.94 7.02 -8.66
C PHE A 252 -2.37 7.97 -9.79
N VAL A 253 -2.55 7.43 -10.99
CA VAL A 253 -3.05 8.18 -12.15
C VAL A 253 -4.53 7.89 -12.34
N ARG A 254 -5.38 8.89 -12.12
CA ARG A 254 -6.83 8.78 -12.33
C ARG A 254 -7.12 8.66 -13.82
N ARG A 255 -8.13 7.89 -14.24
CA ARG A 255 -8.53 7.80 -15.66
C ARG A 255 -9.10 9.12 -16.17
#